data_AF-A0A7X2NSS8-F1
#
_entry.id   AF-A0A7X2NSS8-F1
#
_cell.length_a   1.000
_cell.length_b   1.000
_cell.length_c   1.000
_cell.angle_alpha   90.00
_cell.angle_beta   90.00
_cell.angle_gamma   90.00
#
_symmetry.space_group_name_H-M   'P 1'
#
loop_
_entity.id
_entity.type
_entity.pdbx_description
1 polymer ?
#
loop_
_entity_poly.entity_id
_entity_poly.type
_entity_poly.pdbx_seq_one_letter_code
_entity_poly.pdbx_strand_id
1 'polypeptide(L)'
;MKKLGGNRGEISVLELILIPLIIFFVVFFLIQGGDWMKIRVDHGNDGLTANTAESVARINSNNGLNCPVDGSDGRCPHWTSSGYVAYYDNVKNTIVGEKPYGYNEDSTMVIEGKKYYGDPGTMVIKVVCSEGKITLSWEEGRQ
;
A
#
# COMPACT_ATOMS: atom_id res chain seq x y z
N MET A 1 -36.88 54.07 21.73
CA MET A 1 -36.21 53.24 20.71
C MET A 1 -34.70 53.40 20.88
N LYS A 2 -34.00 52.37 21.35
CA LYS A 2 -32.53 52.41 21.51
C LYS A 2 -31.90 52.38 20.11
N LYS A 3 -31.15 53.42 19.75
CA LYS A 3 -30.33 53.46 18.54
C LYS A 3 -29.32 52.32 18.61
N LEU A 4 -29.44 51.35 17.70
CA LEU A 4 -28.34 50.46 17.34
C LEU A 4 -27.31 51.33 16.62
N GLY A 5 -26.37 51.88 17.39
CA GLY A 5 -25.20 52.56 16.85
C GLY A 5 -24.44 51.59 15.98
N GLY A 6 -24.34 51.91 14.69
CA GLY A 6 -23.69 51.06 13.71
C GLY A 6 -22.18 51.12 13.87
N ASN A 7 -21.59 50.10 14.49
CA ASN A 7 -20.14 49.83 14.41
C ASN A 7 -19.85 49.01 13.15
N ARG A 8 -20.11 49.60 11.98
CA ARG A 8 -19.64 49.04 10.71
C ARG A 8 -18.13 49.25 10.64
N GLY A 9 -17.35 48.24 10.98
CA GLY A 9 -15.89 48.20 10.77
C GLY A 9 -15.02 47.98 12.02
N GLU A 10 -15.59 47.85 13.21
CA GLU A 10 -14.82 47.53 14.43
C GLU A 10 -14.90 46.04 14.75
N ILE A 11 -13.75 45.37 14.83
CA ILE A 11 -13.66 43.96 15.20
C ILE A 11 -14.16 43.81 16.65
N SER A 12 -15.19 42.99 16.86
CA SER A 12 -15.71 42.69 18.18
C SER A 12 -14.70 41.84 18.98
N VAL A 13 -14.64 42.02 20.31
CA VAL A 13 -13.84 41.15 21.20
C VAL A 13 -14.17 39.67 20.99
N LEU A 14 -15.45 39.38 20.67
CA LEU A 14 -15.91 38.03 20.34
C LEU A 14 -15.27 37.52 19.03
N GLU A 15 -15.19 38.35 18.00
CA GLU A 15 -14.57 38.00 16.71
C GLU A 15 -13.06 37.79 16.88
N LEU A 16 -12.41 38.59 17.72
CA LEU A 16 -10.98 38.50 18.03
C LEU A 16 -10.61 37.16 18.69
N ILE A 17 -11.55 36.53 19.40
CA ILE A 17 -11.41 35.18 19.99
C ILE A 17 -11.83 34.08 19.00
N LEU A 18 -12.93 34.29 18.27
CA LEU A 18 -13.47 33.27 17.36
C LEU A 18 -12.58 33.02 16.14
N ILE A 19 -12.00 34.06 15.55
CA ILE A 19 -11.13 33.93 14.37
C ILE A 19 -9.95 32.97 14.62
N PRO A 20 -9.10 33.14 15.65
CA PRO A 20 -7.99 32.22 15.90
C PRO A 20 -8.47 30.80 16.24
N LEU A 21 -9.62 30.66 16.91
CA LEU A 21 -10.21 29.36 17.23
C LEU A 21 -10.67 28.63 15.96
N ILE A 22 -11.32 29.33 15.03
CA ILE A 22 -11.69 28.77 13.72
C ILE A 22 -10.43 28.35 12.93
N ILE A 23 -9.40 29.21 12.90
CA ILE A 23 -8.13 28.89 12.23
C ILE A 23 -7.51 27.63 12.83
N PHE A 24 -7.49 27.51 14.16
CA PHE A 24 -6.98 26.33 14.85
C PHE A 24 -7.77 25.07 14.44
N PHE A 25 -9.10 25.12 14.42
CA PHE A 25 -9.91 23.99 13.96
C PHE A 25 -9.64 23.63 12.50
N VAL A 26 -9.49 24.61 11.62
CA VAL A 26 -9.16 24.37 10.21
C VAL A 26 -7.81 23.64 10.10
N VAL A 27 -6.77 24.12 10.80
CA VAL A 27 -5.46 23.46 10.81
C VAL A 27 -5.55 22.04 11.35
N PHE A 28 -6.29 21.84 12.44
CA PHE A 28 -6.51 20.52 13.02
C PHE A 28 -7.18 19.55 12.01
N PHE A 29 -8.24 19.98 11.34
CA PHE A 29 -8.92 19.16 10.32
C PHE A 29 -8.03 18.87 9.10
N LEU A 30 -7.19 19.82 8.69
CA LEU A 30 -6.25 19.60 7.58
C LEU A 30 -5.19 18.54 7.94
N ILE A 31 -4.68 18.55 9.17
CA ILE A 31 -3.72 17.52 9.62
C ILE A 31 -4.40 16.15 9.65
N GLN A 32 -5.55 16.03 10.31
CA GLN A 32 -6.29 14.77 10.40
C GLN A 32 -6.71 14.24 9.02
N GLY A 33 -7.14 15.14 8.13
CA GLY A 33 -7.47 14.80 6.74
C GLY A 33 -6.26 14.34 5.94
N GLY A 34 -5.10 14.98 6.15
CA GLY A 34 -3.84 14.59 5.54
C GLY A 34 -3.38 13.20 5.97
N ASP A 35 -3.39 12.92 7.28
CA ASP A 35 -3.00 11.63 7.84
C ASP A 35 -3.93 10.51 7.34
N TRP A 36 -5.25 10.77 7.33
CA TRP A 36 -6.23 9.83 6.80
C TRP A 36 -6.03 9.55 5.31
N MET A 37 -5.71 10.57 4.52
CA MET A 37 -5.45 10.42 3.09
C MET A 37 -4.17 9.63 2.85
N LYS A 38 -3.11 9.90 3.62
CA LYS A 38 -1.84 9.17 3.52
C LYS A 38 -2.05 7.67 3.74
N ILE A 39 -2.70 7.28 4.83
CA ILE A 39 -2.98 5.86 5.13
C ILE A 39 -3.78 5.19 3.99
N ARG A 40 -4.76 5.90 3.42
CA ARG A 40 -5.51 5.36 2.28
C ARG A 40 -4.68 5.18 1.02
N VAL A 41 -3.76 6.11 0.75
CA VAL A 41 -2.86 6.03 -0.39
C VAL A 41 -1.88 4.87 -0.19
N ASP A 42 -1.30 4.74 1.00
CA ASP A 42 -0.34 3.67 1.33
C ASP A 42 -1.01 2.30 1.17
N HIS A 43 -2.20 2.09 1.77
CA HIS A 43 -3.00 0.88 1.55
C HIS A 43 -3.35 0.63 0.07
N GLY A 44 -3.68 1.70 -0.66
CA GLY A 44 -4.01 1.63 -2.09
C GLY A 44 -2.81 1.19 -2.93
N ASN A 45 -1.64 1.73 -2.64
CA ASN A 45 -0.39 1.39 -3.30
C ASN A 45 -0.01 -0.07 -3.05
N ASP A 46 -0.10 -0.56 -1.82
CA ASP A 46 0.15 -1.98 -1.51
C ASP A 46 -0.78 -2.91 -2.27
N GLY A 47 -2.06 -2.55 -2.39
CA GLY A 47 -3.04 -3.29 -3.18
C GLY A 47 -2.73 -3.28 -4.69
N LEU A 48 -2.33 -2.13 -5.24
CA LEU A 48 -1.91 -2.02 -6.65
C LEU A 48 -0.65 -2.84 -6.92
N THR A 49 0.31 -2.84 -6.00
CA THR A 49 1.53 -3.64 -6.07
C THR A 49 1.20 -5.13 -6.10
N ALA A 50 0.27 -5.59 -5.26
CA ALA A 50 -0.19 -6.98 -5.26
C ALA A 50 -0.89 -7.39 -6.57
N ASN A 51 -1.76 -6.53 -7.10
CA ASN A 51 -2.41 -6.78 -8.40
C ASN A 51 -1.38 -6.82 -9.55
N THR A 52 -0.37 -5.97 -9.50
CA THR A 52 0.72 -5.97 -10.48
C THR A 52 1.53 -7.26 -10.39
N ALA A 53 1.90 -7.68 -9.18
CA ALA A 53 2.60 -8.94 -8.95
C ALA A 53 1.79 -10.14 -9.49
N GLU A 54 0.48 -10.16 -9.26
CA GLU A 54 -0.41 -11.19 -9.83
C GLU A 54 -0.37 -11.22 -11.35
N SER A 55 -0.51 -10.05 -11.98
CA SER A 55 -0.55 -9.91 -13.43
C SER A 55 0.75 -10.40 -14.08
N VAL A 56 1.89 -9.96 -13.55
CA VAL A 56 3.21 -10.41 -14.03
C VAL A 56 3.38 -11.92 -13.82
N ALA A 57 2.98 -12.44 -12.66
CA ALA A 57 3.02 -13.88 -12.40
C ALA A 57 2.15 -14.68 -13.38
N ARG A 58 0.93 -14.20 -13.70
CA ARG A 58 0.03 -14.85 -14.66
C ARG A 58 0.65 -14.98 -16.05
N ILE A 59 1.30 -13.90 -16.51
CA ILE A 59 1.97 -13.86 -17.81
C ILE A 59 3.14 -14.86 -17.83
N ASN A 60 4.00 -14.82 -16.82
CA ASN A 60 5.23 -15.61 -16.82
C ASN A 60 4.99 -17.12 -16.59
N SER A 61 4.01 -17.45 -15.75
CA SER A 61 3.75 -18.83 -15.33
C SER A 61 2.71 -19.57 -16.19
N ASN A 62 2.24 -19.00 -17.30
CA ASN A 62 1.10 -19.53 -18.05
C ASN A 62 -0.10 -19.81 -17.13
N ASN A 63 -0.54 -18.78 -16.40
CA ASN A 63 -1.60 -18.87 -15.38
C ASN A 63 -1.32 -19.89 -14.25
N GLY A 64 -0.09 -19.96 -13.76
CA GLY A 64 0.26 -20.77 -12.58
C GLY A 64 0.66 -22.22 -12.88
N LEU A 65 0.88 -22.57 -14.16
CA LEU A 65 1.32 -23.90 -14.58
C LEU A 65 2.85 -24.05 -14.54
N ASN A 66 3.58 -22.97 -14.76
CA ASN A 66 5.04 -22.93 -14.87
C ASN A 66 5.68 -22.06 -13.79
N CYS A 67 7.01 -22.01 -13.79
CA CYS A 67 7.77 -21.11 -12.92
C CYS A 67 7.43 -19.65 -13.26
N PRO A 68 7.08 -18.78 -12.29
CA PRO A 68 6.73 -17.39 -12.56
C PRO A 68 7.96 -16.48 -12.73
N VAL A 69 9.16 -16.97 -12.42
CA VAL A 69 10.41 -16.21 -12.60
C VAL A 69 10.69 -15.99 -14.08
N ASP A 70 10.98 -14.74 -14.44
CA ASP A 70 11.26 -14.37 -15.82
C ASP A 70 12.45 -15.16 -16.38
N GLY A 71 12.31 -15.68 -17.59
CA GLY A 71 13.34 -16.47 -18.27
C GLY A 71 13.59 -17.88 -17.73
N SER A 72 12.74 -18.42 -16.84
CA SER A 72 12.89 -19.81 -16.38
C SER A 72 12.60 -20.82 -17.50
N ASP A 73 13.56 -21.70 -17.75
CA ASP A 73 13.40 -22.94 -18.52
C ASP A 73 13.06 -24.13 -17.59
N GLY A 74 12.48 -25.20 -18.14
CA GLY A 74 11.70 -26.24 -17.43
C GLY A 74 12.37 -27.05 -16.30
N ARG A 75 13.59 -26.70 -15.87
CA ARG A 75 14.23 -27.18 -14.64
C ARG A 75 14.46 -26.00 -13.68
N CYS A 76 13.37 -25.47 -13.14
CA CYS A 76 13.42 -24.31 -12.27
C CYS A 76 13.87 -24.70 -10.85
N PRO A 77 14.95 -24.12 -10.28
CA PRO A 77 15.36 -24.35 -8.89
C PRO A 77 14.32 -23.83 -7.88
N HIS A 78 13.35 -23.05 -8.34
CA HIS A 78 12.27 -22.48 -7.54
C HIS A 78 11.12 -23.47 -7.27
N TRP A 79 11.17 -24.70 -7.81
CA TRP A 79 10.18 -25.72 -7.48
C TRP A 79 10.41 -26.26 -6.06
N THR A 80 9.36 -26.16 -5.24
CA THR A 80 9.32 -26.63 -3.86
C THR A 80 8.22 -27.67 -3.70
N SER A 81 8.06 -28.24 -2.50
CA SER A 81 6.92 -29.13 -2.18
C SER A 81 5.55 -28.44 -2.30
N SER A 82 5.52 -27.11 -2.32
CA SER A 82 4.30 -26.28 -2.45
C SER A 82 4.08 -25.71 -3.85
N GLY A 83 4.92 -26.05 -4.83
CA GLY A 83 4.93 -25.48 -6.18
C GLY A 83 6.10 -24.53 -6.42
N TYR A 84 6.03 -23.73 -7.48
CA TYR A 84 7.07 -22.74 -7.79
C TYR A 84 6.94 -21.53 -6.87
N VAL A 85 7.97 -21.26 -6.07
CA VAL A 85 8.01 -20.13 -5.14
C VAL A 85 8.95 -19.05 -5.66
N ALA A 86 8.44 -17.83 -5.78
CA ALA A 86 9.21 -16.67 -6.24
C ALA A 86 8.75 -15.39 -5.54
N TYR A 87 9.37 -14.28 -5.88
CA TYR A 87 9.17 -12.98 -5.26
C TYR A 87 8.97 -11.88 -6.30
N TYR A 88 8.13 -10.90 -5.99
CA TYR A 88 7.99 -9.72 -6.84
C TYR A 88 9.04 -8.65 -6.48
N ASP A 89 9.78 -8.19 -7.49
CA ASP A 89 10.68 -7.04 -7.40
C ASP A 89 9.91 -5.78 -7.84
N ASN A 90 9.53 -4.95 -6.86
CA ASN A 90 8.78 -3.70 -7.08
C ASN A 90 9.57 -2.63 -7.85
N VAL A 91 10.91 -2.70 -7.85
CA VAL A 91 11.74 -1.73 -8.58
C VAL A 91 11.79 -2.10 -10.06
N LYS A 92 11.98 -3.38 -10.37
CA LYS A 92 12.08 -3.87 -11.76
C LYS A 92 10.74 -4.24 -12.39
N ASN A 93 9.67 -4.35 -11.59
CA ASN A 93 8.37 -4.86 -12.00
C ASN A 93 8.43 -6.29 -12.56
N THR A 94 9.27 -7.14 -11.98
CA THR A 94 9.51 -8.51 -12.44
C THR A 94 9.39 -9.52 -11.30
N ILE A 95 9.13 -10.78 -11.64
CA ILE A 95 9.22 -11.88 -10.67
C ILE A 95 10.63 -12.47 -10.68
N VAL A 96 11.25 -12.53 -9.50
CA VAL A 96 12.61 -12.99 -9.26
C VAL A 96 12.61 -14.19 -8.30
N GLY A 97 13.63 -15.05 -8.42
CA GLY A 97 13.78 -16.20 -7.54
C GLY A 97 14.35 -15.84 -6.17
N GLU A 98 15.20 -14.82 -6.10
CA GLU A 98 15.78 -14.34 -4.86
C GLU A 98 14.86 -13.35 -4.16
N LYS A 99 14.79 -13.45 -2.84
CA LYS A 99 13.97 -12.56 -2.01
C LYS A 99 14.53 -11.13 -2.04
N PRO A 100 13.74 -10.11 -2.45
CA PRO A 100 14.15 -8.71 -2.44
C PRO A 100 14.03 -8.08 -1.05
N TYR A 101 14.48 -6.83 -0.91
CA TYR A 101 14.21 -6.01 0.28
C TYR A 101 12.75 -5.58 0.33
N GLY A 102 12.25 -5.31 1.53
CA GLY A 102 10.87 -4.88 1.77
C GLY A 102 10.51 -3.56 1.09
N TYR A 103 9.24 -3.41 0.72
CA TYR A 103 8.75 -2.25 -0.02
C TYR A 103 7.28 -1.89 0.27
N ASN A 104 6.63 -2.53 1.25
CA ASN A 104 5.27 -2.14 1.65
C ASN A 104 5.22 -0.70 2.17
N GLU A 105 4.15 0.01 1.86
CA GLU A 105 3.94 1.39 2.29
C GLU A 105 3.21 1.45 3.65
N ASP A 106 2.25 0.54 3.88
CA ASP A 106 1.51 0.47 5.15
C ASP A 106 1.98 -0.69 6.04
N SER A 107 1.86 -0.48 7.35
CA SER A 107 1.93 -1.48 8.40
C SER A 107 0.95 -2.66 8.24
N THR A 108 -0.17 -2.42 7.56
CA THR A 108 -1.24 -3.41 7.35
C THR A 108 -1.51 -3.57 5.87
N MET A 109 -1.28 -4.75 5.32
CA MET A 109 -1.50 -5.03 3.91
C MET A 109 -2.65 -6.04 3.71
N VAL A 110 -3.34 -5.97 2.58
CA VAL A 110 -4.47 -6.86 2.27
C VAL A 110 -4.32 -7.45 0.87
N ILE A 111 -4.44 -8.79 0.78
CA ILE A 111 -4.54 -9.51 -0.49
C ILE A 111 -5.74 -10.45 -0.38
N GLU A 112 -6.67 -10.37 -1.33
CA GLU A 112 -7.87 -11.24 -1.39
C GLU A 112 -8.67 -11.30 -0.07
N GLY A 113 -8.74 -10.17 0.65
CA GLY A 113 -9.42 -10.08 1.95
C GLY A 113 -8.64 -10.64 3.14
N LYS A 114 -7.47 -11.26 2.92
CA LYS A 114 -6.56 -11.67 3.99
C LYS A 114 -5.63 -10.52 4.39
N LYS A 115 -5.55 -10.26 5.69
CA LYS A 115 -4.69 -9.23 6.28
C LYS A 115 -3.31 -9.77 6.63
N TYR A 116 -2.31 -8.96 6.41
CA TYR A 116 -0.91 -9.17 6.74
C TYR A 116 -0.39 -7.95 7.50
N TYR A 117 0.64 -8.14 8.33
CA TYR A 117 1.19 -7.10 9.18
C TYR A 117 2.72 -7.12 9.10
N GLY A 118 3.33 -5.94 9.08
CA GLY A 118 4.78 -5.74 9.08
C GLY A 118 5.12 -4.28 8.89
N ASP A 119 6.24 -3.80 9.42
CA ASP A 119 6.59 -2.38 9.37
C ASP A 119 6.75 -1.90 7.90
N PRO A 120 6.47 -0.63 7.60
CA PRO A 120 6.71 -0.07 6.27
C PRO A 120 8.14 -0.33 5.78
N GLY A 121 8.29 -0.78 4.54
CA GLY A 121 9.57 -1.10 3.92
C GLY A 121 10.19 -2.44 4.36
N THR A 122 9.45 -3.32 5.03
CA THR A 122 9.98 -4.61 5.52
C THR A 122 9.38 -5.83 4.83
N MET A 123 8.23 -5.68 4.17
CA MET A 123 7.46 -6.77 3.59
C MET A 123 7.60 -6.81 2.07
N VAL A 124 7.56 -8.02 1.52
CA VAL A 124 7.60 -8.32 0.08
C VAL A 124 6.48 -9.27 -0.29
N ILE A 125 6.13 -9.31 -1.57
CA ILE A 125 5.10 -10.19 -2.09
C ILE A 125 5.75 -11.49 -2.58
N LYS A 126 5.41 -12.58 -1.88
CA LYS A 126 5.68 -13.93 -2.33
C LYS A 126 4.59 -14.39 -3.30
N VAL A 127 5.04 -15.03 -4.37
CA VAL A 127 4.22 -15.63 -5.40
C VAL A 127 4.43 -17.14 -5.38
N VAL A 128 3.34 -17.88 -5.28
CA VAL A 128 3.35 -19.34 -5.38
C VAL A 128 2.50 -19.76 -6.57
N CYS A 129 3.10 -20.43 -7.55
CA CYS A 129 2.43 -21.00 -8.71
C CYS A 129 2.38 -22.52 -8.59
N SER A 130 1.17 -23.09 -8.57
CA SER A 130 0.98 -24.54 -8.51
C SER A 130 -0.34 -24.92 -9.18
N GLU A 131 -0.32 -25.95 -10.02
CA GLU A 131 -1.52 -26.57 -10.62
C GLU A 131 -2.48 -25.58 -11.29
N GLY A 132 -1.96 -24.54 -11.96
CA GLY A 132 -2.79 -23.54 -12.64
C GLY A 132 -3.43 -22.51 -11.69
N LYS A 133 -2.92 -22.42 -10.46
CA LYS A 133 -3.30 -21.41 -9.46
C LYS A 133 -2.10 -20.57 -9.09
N ILE A 134 -2.36 -19.30 -8.82
CA ILE A 134 -1.38 -18.34 -8.33
C ILE A 134 -1.88 -17.87 -6.97
N THR A 135 -1.03 -17.96 -5.96
CA THR A 135 -1.33 -17.50 -4.61
C THR A 135 -0.30 -16.46 -4.22
N LEU A 136 -0.79 -15.33 -3.71
CA LEU A 136 0.01 -14.20 -3.27
C LEU A 136 -0.06 -14.08 -1.75
N SER A 137 1.07 -13.74 -1.16
CA SER A 137 1.13 -13.44 0.27
C SER A 137 2.23 -12.43 0.55
N TRP A 138 1.98 -11.51 1.49
CA TRP A 138 3.04 -10.70 2.06
C TRP A 138 3.88 -11.54 3.04
N GLU A 139 5.19 -11.40 2.97
CA GLU A 139 6.14 -11.96 3.94
C GLU A 139 7.32 -11.01 4.17
N GLU A 140 8.07 -11.22 5.24
CA GLU A 140 9.28 -10.43 5.50
C GLU A 140 10.28 -10.57 4.35
N GLY A 141 10.81 -9.41 3.94
CA GLY A 141 11.84 -9.27 2.93
C GLY A 141 13.21 -9.76 3.39
N ARG A 142 14.20 -9.53 2.54
CA ARG A 142 15.60 -9.83 2.84
C ARG A 142 16.11 -8.91 3.96
N GLN A 143 16.82 -9.51 4.92
CA GLN A 143 17.59 -8.82 5.96
C GLN A 143 18.96 -8.41 5.43
#